data_AF-A0A662Q6U7-F1
#
_entry.id   AF-A0A662Q6U7-F1
#
_cell.length_a   1.000
_cell.length_b   1.000
_cell.length_c   1.000
_cell.angle_alpha   90.00
_cell.angle_beta   90.00
_cell.angle_gamma   90.00
#
_symmetry.space_group_name_H-M   'P 1'
#
loop_
_entity.id
_entity.type
_entity.pdbx_description
1 polymer ?
#
loop_
_entity_poly.entity_id
_entity_poly.type
_entity_poly.pdbx_seq_one_letter_code
_entity_poly.pdbx_strand_id
1 'polypeptide(L)' 'MTKKIDKLREELIERIVKRMQHIQNRLVEMDNNLVRKDWMEIKFDGLTIEDLAKDIAMYAWMLDFLQALKYGDKK' A
#
# COMPACT_ATOMS: atom_id res chain seq x y z
N MET A 1 -20.61 17.19 0.06
CA MET A 1 -20.25 15.81 -0.33
C MET A 1 -18.77 15.72 -0.74
N THR A 2 -18.30 16.65 -1.59
CA THR A 2 -16.90 16.76 -2.06
C THR A 2 -15.85 16.78 -0.95
N LYS A 3 -16.03 17.59 0.11
CA LYS A 3 -15.09 17.65 1.26
C LYS A 3 -14.90 16.31 1.98
N LYS A 4 -15.93 15.46 2.06
CA LYS A 4 -15.82 14.13 2.68
C LYS A 4 -15.04 13.16 1.78
N ILE A 5 -15.26 13.23 0.47
CA ILE A 5 -14.54 12.44 -0.53
C ILE A 5 -13.06 12.83 -0.56
N ASP A 6 -12.76 14.13 -0.52
CA ASP A 6 -11.39 14.64 -0.52
C ASP A 6 -10.64 14.20 0.75
N LYS A 7 -11.29 14.25 1.92
CA LYS A 7 -10.71 13.72 3.17
C LYS A 7 -10.42 12.22 3.10
N LEU A 8 -11.36 11.42 2.59
CA LEU A 8 -11.16 9.98 2.42
C LEU A 8 -10.02 9.67 1.45
N ARG A 9 -9.89 10.46 0.38
CA ARG A 9 -8.77 10.37 -0.56
C ARG A 9 -7.43 10.62 0.13
N GLU A 10 -7.31 11.68 0.93
CA GLU A 10 -6.10 11.99 1.69
C GLU A 10 -5.75 10.85 2.67
N GLU A 11 -6.73 10.34 3.43
CA GLU A 11 -6.52 9.23 4.36
C GLU A 11 -6.05 7.94 3.64
N LEU A 12 -6.59 7.65 2.46
CA LEU A 12 -6.16 6.48 1.66
C LEU A 12 -4.73 6.67 1.12
N ILE A 13 -4.37 7.87 0.65
CA ILE A 13 -3.02 8.18 0.19
C ILE A 13 -2.02 8.03 1.35
N GLU A 14 -2.33 8.57 2.53
CA GLU A 14 -1.47 8.40 3.71
C GLU A 14 -1.27 6.93 4.08
N ARG A 15 -2.33 6.12 3.98
CA ARG A 15 -2.23 4.67 4.22
C ARG A 15 -1.30 4.02 3.21
N ILE A 16 -1.46 4.30 1.92
CA ILE A 16 -0.57 3.77 0.85
C ILE A 16 0.88 4.13 1.14
N VAL A 17 1.17 5.41 1.41
CA VAL A 17 2.54 5.88 1.70
C VAL A 17 3.14 5.13 2.88
N LYS A 18 2.39 4.95 3.98
CA LYS A 18 2.86 4.18 5.14
C LYS A 18 3.16 2.72 4.82
N ARG A 19 2.36 2.06 3.97
CA ARG A 19 2.63 0.65 3.58
C ARG A 19 3.83 0.56 2.64
N MET A 20 4.00 1.52 1.73
CA MET A 20 5.18 1.60 0.86
C MET A 20 6.47 1.77 1.69
N GLN A 21 6.45 2.63 2.72
CA GLN A 21 7.56 2.77 3.67
C GLN A 21 7.86 1.45 4.40
N HIS A 22 6.82 0.71 4.83
CA HIS A 22 7.02 -0.61 5.43
C HIS A 22 7.63 -1.62 4.45
N ILE A 23 7.18 -1.66 3.20
CA ILE A 23 7.77 -2.52 2.16
C ILE A 23 9.25 -2.17 1.97
N GLN A 24 9.59 -0.88 1.88
CA GLN A 24 10.98 -0.44 1.77
C GLN A 24 11.84 -0.94 2.94
N ASN A 25 11.33 -0.83 4.18
CA ASN A 25 12.04 -1.35 5.35
C ASN A 25 12.23 -2.87 5.29
N ARG A 26 11.19 -3.63 4.91
CA ARG A 26 11.31 -5.10 4.78
C ARG A 26 12.24 -5.52 3.64
N LEU A 27 12.33 -4.76 2.55
CA LEU A 27 13.30 -5.01 1.49
C LEU A 27 14.75 -4.83 1.98
N VAL A 28 15.00 -3.82 2.82
CA VAL A 28 16.32 -3.61 3.44
C VAL A 28 16.67 -4.76 4.39
N GLU A 29 15.71 -5.20 5.23
CA GLU A 29 15.91 -6.36 6.10
C GLU A 29 16.15 -7.65 5.29
N MET A 30 15.41 -7.84 4.20
CA MET A 30 15.57 -9.00 3.32
C MET A 30 16.95 -9.02 2.66
N ASP A 31 17.50 -7.87 2.28
CA ASP A 31 18.88 -7.76 1.76
C ASP A 31 19.92 -8.15 2.82
N ASN A 32 19.75 -7.68 4.06
CA ASN A 32 20.58 -8.09 5.20
C ASN A 32 20.49 -9.61 5.46
N ASN A 33 19.28 -10.17 5.38
CA ASN A 33 19.02 -11.58 5.59
C ASN A 33 19.59 -12.45 4.46
N LEU A 34 19.60 -11.94 3.21
CA LEU A 34 20.29 -12.57 2.07
C LEU A 34 21.80 -12.69 2.30
N VAL A 35 22.44 -11.63 2.81
CA VAL A 35 23.86 -11.65 3.18
C VAL A 35 24.13 -12.71 4.26
N ARG A 36 23.21 -12.84 5.23
CA ARG A 36 23.29 -13.84 6.32
C ARG A 36 22.86 -15.25 5.91
N LYS A 37 22.29 -15.42 4.70
CA LYS A 37 21.68 -16.67 4.21
C LYS A 37 20.57 -17.19 5.11
N ASP A 38 19.83 -16.29 5.76
CA ASP A 38 18.68 -16.65 6.59
C ASP A 38 17.42 -16.81 5.74
N TRP A 39 17.30 -17.98 5.11
CA TRP A 39 16.19 -18.31 4.21
C TRP A 39 14.81 -18.27 4.86
N MET A 40 14.74 -18.48 6.18
CA MET A 40 13.50 -18.44 6.91
C MET A 40 13.00 -16.99 7.02
N GLU A 41 13.87 -16.09 7.47
CA GLU A 41 13.54 -14.66 7.56
C GLU A 41 13.24 -14.05 6.19
N ILE A 42 14.00 -14.41 5.14
CA ILE A 42 13.72 -13.97 3.76
C ILE A 42 12.32 -14.38 3.30
N LYS A 43 11.87 -15.59 3.66
CA LYS A 43 10.52 -16.05 3.34
C LYS A 43 9.46 -15.24 4.10
N PHE A 44 9.69 -14.93 5.38
CA PHE A 44 8.80 -14.09 6.17
C PHE A 44 8.74 -12.65 5.64
N ASP A 45 9.88 -12.08 5.26
CA ASP A 45 9.99 -10.80 4.57
C ASP A 45 9.14 -10.76 3.31
N GLY A 46 9.30 -11.77 2.43
CA GLY A 46 8.57 -11.87 1.18
C GLY A 46 7.05 -11.93 1.39
N LEU A 47 6.57 -12.75 2.33
CA LEU A 47 5.14 -12.84 2.66
C LEU A 47 4.59 -11.52 3.20
N THR A 48 5.34 -10.85 4.07
CA THR A 48 4.95 -9.55 4.63
C THR A 48 4.85 -8.49 3.54
N ILE A 49 5.80 -8.46 2.61
CA ILE A 49 5.78 -7.55 1.46
C ILE A 49 4.57 -7.82 0.56
N GLU A 50 4.24 -9.09 0.30
CA GLU A 50 3.08 -9.49 -0.51
C GLU A 50 1.76 -8.98 0.11
N ASP A 51 1.59 -9.15 1.42
CA ASP A 51 0.38 -8.70 2.11
C ASP A 51 0.25 -7.17 2.11
N LEU A 52 1.35 -6.45 2.33
CA LEU A 52 1.36 -4.99 2.22
C LEU A 52 1.06 -4.50 0.79
N ALA A 53 1.50 -5.24 -0.23
CA ALA A 53 1.22 -4.92 -1.62
C ALA A 53 -0.28 -5.12 -1.95
N LYS A 54 -0.92 -6.16 -1.41
CA LYS A 54 -2.37 -6.37 -1.54
C LYS A 54 -3.17 -5.23 -0.90
N ASP A 55 -2.76 -4.77 0.29
CA ASP A 55 -3.35 -3.61 0.96
C ASP A 55 -3.27 -2.34 0.08
N ILE A 56 -2.10 -2.09 -0.51
CA ILE A 56 -1.89 -0.93 -1.41
C ILE A 56 -2.80 -1.05 -2.64
N ALA A 57 -2.89 -2.22 -3.27
CA ALA A 57 -3.72 -2.43 -4.44
C ALA A 57 -5.20 -2.16 -4.13
N MET A 58 -5.68 -2.63 -2.97
CA MET A 58 -7.04 -2.35 -2.51
C MET A 58 -7.28 -0.84 -2.30
N TYR A 59 -6.35 -0.12 -1.66
CA TYR A 59 -6.49 1.32 -1.46
C TYR A 59 -6.43 2.10 -2.77
N ALA A 60 -5.58 1.71 -3.71
CA ALA A 60 -5.53 2.30 -5.05
C ALA A 60 -6.85 2.12 -5.80
N TRP A 61 -7.43 0.92 -5.75
CA TRP A 61 -8.75 0.67 -6.31
C TRP A 61 -9.85 1.55 -5.68
N MET A 62 -9.81 1.75 -4.35
CA MET A 62 -10.74 2.65 -3.68
C MET A 62 -10.55 4.11 -4.12
N LEU A 63 -9.33 4.55 -4.39
CA LEU A 63 -9.06 5.89 -4.92
C LEU A 63 -9.68 6.08 -6.30
N ASP A 64 -9.53 5.11 -7.20
CA ASP A 64 -10.14 5.14 -8.54
C ASP A 64 -11.67 5.18 -8.44
N PHE A 65 -12.24 4.40 -7.52
CA PHE A 65 -13.69 4.43 -7.23
C PHE A 65 -14.15 5.80 -6.73
N LEU A 66 -13.45 6.41 -5.78
CA LEU A 66 -13.78 7.75 -5.27
C LEU A 66 -13.67 8.82 -6.37
N GLN A 67 -12.68 8.69 -7.26
CA GLN A 67 -12.55 9.56 -8.42
C GLN A 67 -13.73 9.38 -9.39
N ALA A 68 -14.14 8.14 -9.67
CA ALA A 68 -15.30 7.85 -10.49
C ALA A 68 -16.60 8.43 -9.88
N LEU A 69 -16.79 8.37 -8.56
CA LEU A 69 -17.94 9.02 -7.89
C LEU A 69 -17.93 10.55 -8.01
N LYS A 70 -16.75 11.17 -7.93
CA LYS A 70 -16.62 12.64 -8.01
C LYS A 70 -16.89 13.20 -9.40
N TYR A 71 -16.61 12.44 -10.45
CA TYR A 71 -16.72 12.88 -11.85
C TYR A 71 -17.79 12.15 -12.68
N GLY A 72 -18.30 11.02 -12.19
CA GLY A 72 -19.33 10.19 -12.82
C GLY A 72 -20.75 10.75 -12.67
N ASP A 73 -20.96 11.71 -11.78
CA ASP A 73 -22.22 12.46 -11.60
C ASP A 73 -22.46 13.54 -12.69
N LYS A 74 -21.73 13.45 -13.82
CA LYS A 74 -21.82 14.37 -14.99
C LYS A 74 -22.47 13.74 -16.23
N LYS A 75 -23.36 12.76 -16.06
CA LYS A 75 -24.23 12.26 -17.13
C LYS A 75 -25.69 12.45 -16.79
#